data_AF-A0A6P6X641-F1
#
_entry.id   AF-A0A6P6X641-F1
#
_cell.length_a   1.000
_cell.length_b   1.000
_cell.length_c   1.000
_cell.angle_alpha   90.00
_cell.angle_beta   90.00
_cell.angle_gamma   90.00
#
_symmetry.space_group_name_H-M   'P 1'
#
loop_
_entity.id
_entity.type
_entity.pdbx_description
1 polymer ?
#
loop_
_entity_poly.entity_id
_entity_poly.type
_entity_poly.pdbx_seq_one_letter_code
_entity_poly.pdbx_strand_id
1 'polypeptide(L)'
;MLKERLKLPKDKSLPMVDYRKYSGVRRWTLGLTGYKDQIAVIRASGSISRVRGPFSTRGTGIIAEDIIEKIQTVRESKKYKAVIIRIDSPGGDALASDLMWREIRLLADSKPVVASMADVAASGGYYMAMGTGIIVAENLTLTGSIGVVTGKFNLGKLYEKIGFNKEIISRGRYAELTAAEQRPFRPDEAELFAKSAQNAYKQFRDKAAFSRSMHVDKMEEVAQGRVWTGNDAASRGLIDAIGGLSRAVAIAKQKANIPQDQEVTLVELVKPSPSLPEILTGIGNSLVGADRILKQLLDELAVSDGIQARMDGIMFQKLEGADYSSPILTMLKDYLGSF
;
A
#
# COMPACT_ATOMS: atom_id res chain seq x y z
N MET A 1 23.34 3.28 31.11
CA MET A 1 23.90 2.75 29.85
C MET A 1 24.46 3.82 28.90
N LEU A 2 23.67 4.72 28.27
CA LEU A 2 24.22 5.68 27.29
C LEU A 2 25.13 6.76 27.90
N LYS A 3 24.73 7.33 29.05
CA LYS A 3 25.57 8.29 29.81
C LYS A 3 26.91 7.69 30.22
N GLU A 4 26.91 6.43 30.67
CA GLU A 4 28.14 5.70 31.03
C GLU A 4 29.05 5.46 29.83
N ARG A 5 28.49 5.06 28.66
CA ARG A 5 29.26 4.92 27.42
C ARG A 5 29.86 6.23 26.92
N LEU A 6 29.16 7.34 27.13
CA LEU A 6 29.62 8.69 26.80
C LEU A 6 30.50 9.33 27.88
N LYS A 7 30.80 8.60 28.98
CA LYS A 7 31.55 9.09 30.14
C LYS A 7 30.99 10.39 30.72
N LEU A 8 29.67 10.55 30.68
CA LEU A 8 28.99 11.71 31.25
C LEU A 8 28.65 11.46 32.74
N PRO A 9 28.80 12.49 33.60
CA PRO A 9 28.33 12.44 34.98
C PRO A 9 26.84 12.07 35.08
N LYS A 10 26.44 11.35 36.13
CA LYS A 10 25.05 10.83 36.27
C LYS A 10 24.00 11.95 36.29
N ASP A 11 24.38 13.08 36.86
CA ASP A 11 23.63 14.34 37.02
C ASP A 11 23.55 15.17 35.72
N LYS A 12 24.45 14.95 34.75
CA LYS A 12 24.42 15.70 33.49
C LYS A 12 23.35 15.16 32.54
N SER A 13 22.57 16.04 31.93
CA SER A 13 21.63 15.67 30.87
C SER A 13 22.39 15.19 29.61
N LEU A 14 21.80 14.25 28.88
CA LEU A 14 22.35 13.83 27.59
C LEU A 14 22.17 14.98 26.59
N PRO A 15 23.19 15.32 25.80
CA PRO A 15 23.00 16.21 24.66
C PRO A 15 22.10 15.49 23.65
N MET A 16 20.83 15.90 23.61
CA MET A 16 19.83 15.39 22.69
C MET A 16 19.46 16.46 21.68
N VAL A 17 19.20 16.04 20.45
CA VAL A 17 18.65 16.89 19.40
C VAL A 17 17.29 16.35 19.02
N ASP A 18 16.30 17.25 18.94
CA ASP A 18 14.98 16.90 18.46
C ASP A 18 15.03 16.43 17.00
N TYR A 19 14.16 15.49 16.63
CA TYR A 19 14.11 14.94 15.28
C TYR A 19 13.81 16.01 14.22
N ARG A 20 12.97 17.01 14.49
CA ARG A 20 12.71 18.11 13.53
C ARG A 20 13.96 18.94 13.34
N LYS A 21 14.68 19.24 14.42
CA LYS A 21 15.95 19.96 14.35
C LYS A 21 17.01 19.17 13.59
N TYR A 22 17.08 17.85 13.82
CA TYR A 22 17.99 16.96 13.11
C TYR A 22 17.67 16.84 11.61
N SER A 23 16.39 16.59 11.27
CA SER A 23 15.94 16.45 9.88
C SER A 23 15.99 17.75 9.07
N GLY A 24 15.98 18.90 9.74
CA GLY A 24 16.16 20.22 9.11
C GLY A 24 17.61 20.54 8.69
N VAL A 25 18.60 19.74 9.12
CA VAL A 25 20.00 19.95 8.75
C VAL A 25 20.18 19.72 7.25
N ARG A 26 20.66 20.75 6.54
CA ARG A 26 20.87 20.65 5.10
C ARG A 26 22.06 19.74 4.80
N ARG A 27 21.89 18.75 3.92
CA ARG A 27 22.91 17.74 3.60
C ARG A 27 24.29 18.35 3.26
N TRP A 28 24.33 19.47 2.54
CA TRP A 28 25.59 20.14 2.19
C TRP A 28 26.38 20.66 3.40
N THR A 29 25.74 20.97 4.54
CA THR A 29 26.47 21.38 5.76
C THR A 29 27.26 20.23 6.36
N LEU A 30 26.99 19.00 5.93
CA LEU A 30 27.71 17.79 6.30
C LEU A 30 28.63 17.30 5.17
N GLY A 31 28.86 18.12 4.13
CA GLY A 31 29.61 17.71 2.93
C GLY A 31 28.87 16.71 2.03
N LEU A 32 27.59 16.43 2.29
CA LEU A 32 26.79 15.48 1.52
C LEU A 32 26.10 16.18 0.35
N THR A 33 26.85 16.49 -0.71
CA THR A 33 26.35 17.16 -1.94
C THR A 33 25.76 16.19 -2.96
N GLY A 34 25.81 14.88 -2.68
CA GLY A 34 25.39 13.81 -3.59
C GLY A 34 26.55 13.29 -4.43
N TYR A 35 26.34 12.11 -4.98
CA TYR A 35 27.30 11.35 -5.80
C TYR A 35 26.94 11.47 -7.28
N LYS A 36 27.94 11.24 -8.13
CA LYS A 36 27.82 11.32 -9.59
C LYS A 36 26.77 10.36 -10.13
N ASP A 37 26.77 9.11 -9.66
CA ASP A 37 25.80 8.11 -10.08
C ASP A 37 24.54 8.19 -9.23
N GLN A 38 23.40 8.23 -9.93
CA GLN A 38 22.09 8.36 -9.33
C GLN A 38 21.22 7.15 -9.65
N ILE A 39 20.46 6.71 -8.65
CA ILE A 39 19.43 5.69 -8.79
C ILE A 39 18.08 6.37 -8.47
N ALA A 40 17.16 6.32 -9.41
CA ALA A 40 15.82 6.85 -9.20
C ALA A 40 15.02 5.89 -8.31
N VAL A 41 14.30 6.43 -7.32
CA VAL A 41 13.36 5.68 -6.50
C VAL A 41 11.96 6.23 -6.74
N ILE A 42 11.10 5.42 -7.35
CA ILE A 42 9.68 5.72 -7.57
C ILE A 42 8.91 4.96 -6.49
N ARG A 43 8.36 5.68 -5.51
CA ARG A 43 7.52 5.09 -4.47
C ARG A 43 6.07 5.02 -4.95
N ALA A 44 5.48 3.84 -4.85
CA ALA A 44 4.09 3.58 -5.17
C ALA A 44 3.43 2.99 -3.92
N SER A 45 2.70 3.82 -3.17
CA SER A 45 2.11 3.45 -1.87
C SER A 45 0.61 3.70 -1.84
N GLY A 46 -0.14 2.75 -1.30
CA GLY A 46 -1.60 2.75 -1.19
C GLY A 46 -2.34 2.15 -2.39
N SER A 47 -3.67 2.29 -2.41
CA SER A 47 -4.52 1.70 -3.45
C SER A 47 -4.32 2.35 -4.81
N ILE A 48 -4.44 1.55 -5.89
CA ILE A 48 -4.25 1.97 -7.27
C ILE A 48 -5.55 2.48 -7.88
N SER A 49 -5.50 3.66 -8.49
CA SER A 49 -6.60 4.27 -9.24
C SER A 49 -6.11 4.85 -10.57
N ARG A 50 -7.01 4.95 -11.55
CA ARG A 50 -6.69 5.55 -12.86
C ARG A 50 -6.47 7.05 -12.77
N VAL A 51 -7.46 7.72 -12.17
CA VAL A 51 -7.54 9.17 -12.06
C VAL A 51 -7.76 9.57 -10.61
N ARG A 52 -7.37 10.80 -10.29
CA ARG A 52 -7.64 11.38 -8.98
C ARG A 52 -9.16 11.47 -8.76
N GLY A 53 -9.65 10.79 -7.74
CA GLY A 53 -11.05 10.90 -7.33
C GLY A 53 -11.37 12.31 -6.78
N PRO A 54 -12.64 12.76 -6.84
CA PRO A 54 -13.04 14.09 -6.35
C PRO A 54 -12.79 14.29 -4.85
N PHE A 55 -12.69 13.18 -4.08
CA PHE A 55 -12.39 13.19 -2.65
C PHE A 55 -10.96 12.71 -2.33
N SER A 56 -10.10 12.51 -3.34
CA SER A 56 -8.72 12.11 -3.13
C SER A 56 -7.88 13.32 -2.73
N THR A 57 -7.28 13.27 -1.54
CA THR A 57 -6.29 14.26 -1.11
C THR A 57 -4.95 14.00 -1.81
N ARG A 58 -4.11 15.04 -1.94
CA ARG A 58 -2.76 14.87 -2.47
C ARG A 58 -1.95 13.99 -1.51
N GLY A 59 -1.44 12.88 -2.00
CA GLY A 59 -0.65 11.93 -1.20
C GLY A 59 -1.35 10.59 -0.93
N THR A 60 -2.66 10.49 -1.16
CA THR A 60 -3.38 9.23 -0.92
C THR A 60 -3.33 8.31 -2.13
N GLY A 61 -2.68 7.17 -1.98
CA GLY A 61 -2.70 6.10 -2.98
C GLY A 61 -1.85 6.34 -4.22
N ILE A 62 -1.96 5.40 -5.15
CA ILE A 62 -1.25 5.40 -6.42
C ILE A 62 -2.20 5.91 -7.50
N ILE A 63 -1.85 7.05 -8.10
CA ILE A 63 -2.49 7.54 -9.32
C ILE A 63 -1.64 7.10 -10.51
N ALA A 64 -2.23 6.33 -11.43
CA ALA A 64 -1.49 5.75 -12.55
C ALA A 64 -0.82 6.81 -13.43
N GLU A 65 -1.50 7.92 -13.73
CA GLU A 65 -0.97 9.02 -14.53
C GLU A 65 0.31 9.61 -13.92
N ASP A 66 0.29 9.92 -12.61
CA ASP A 66 1.44 10.47 -11.88
C ASP A 66 2.65 9.51 -11.88
N ILE A 67 2.42 8.20 -11.78
CA ILE A 67 3.48 7.19 -11.81
C ILE A 67 4.03 7.02 -13.23
N ILE A 68 3.15 6.96 -14.23
CA ILE A 68 3.52 6.82 -15.65
C ILE A 68 4.39 7.99 -16.10
N GLU A 69 3.99 9.22 -15.79
CA GLU A 69 4.77 10.43 -16.13
C GLU A 69 6.19 10.37 -15.54
N LYS A 70 6.32 9.91 -14.29
CA LYS A 70 7.62 9.75 -13.63
C LYS A 70 8.45 8.65 -14.26
N ILE A 71 7.84 7.53 -14.63
CA ILE A 71 8.52 6.44 -15.35
C ILE A 71 9.06 6.96 -16.68
N GLN A 72 8.27 7.71 -17.45
CA GLN A 72 8.67 8.30 -18.73
C GLN A 72 9.83 9.30 -18.56
N THR A 73 9.71 10.22 -17.59
CA THR A 73 10.78 11.17 -17.23
C THR A 73 12.09 10.46 -16.89
N VAL A 74 12.01 9.38 -16.11
CA VAL A 74 13.19 8.60 -15.73
C VAL A 74 13.76 7.83 -16.91
N ARG A 75 12.92 7.28 -17.79
CA ARG A 75 13.33 6.55 -18.99
C ARG A 75 14.19 7.43 -19.89
N GLU A 76 13.75 8.66 -20.14
CA GLU A 76 14.42 9.63 -21.01
C GLU A 76 15.68 10.25 -20.39
N SER A 77 15.77 10.30 -19.05
CA SER A 77 16.91 10.86 -18.34
C SER A 77 18.14 9.93 -18.34
N LYS A 78 19.27 10.44 -18.85
CA LYS A 78 20.60 9.79 -18.75
C LYS A 78 21.25 9.92 -17.36
N LYS A 79 20.66 10.71 -16.46
CA LYS A 79 21.19 10.93 -15.10
C LYS A 79 21.05 9.68 -14.23
N TYR A 80 19.95 8.94 -14.41
CA TYR A 80 19.65 7.75 -13.61
C TYR A 80 20.24 6.50 -14.25
N LYS A 81 21.13 5.83 -13.51
CA LYS A 81 21.81 4.60 -13.95
C LYS A 81 20.96 3.34 -13.75
N ALA A 82 20.07 3.38 -12.76
CA ALA A 82 19.09 2.35 -12.48
C ALA A 82 17.85 2.96 -11.82
N VAL A 83 16.79 2.16 -11.73
CA VAL A 83 15.51 2.55 -11.12
C VAL A 83 15.06 1.49 -10.13
N ILE A 84 14.55 1.95 -8.99
CA ILE A 84 13.85 1.11 -8.02
C ILE A 84 12.39 1.55 -7.97
N ILE A 85 11.48 0.61 -8.24
CA ILE A 85 10.05 0.78 -8.01
C ILE A 85 9.77 0.23 -6.61
N ARG A 86 9.58 1.12 -5.63
CA ARG A 86 9.30 0.72 -4.24
C ARG A 86 7.79 0.66 -4.03
N ILE A 87 7.27 -0.54 -3.84
CA ILE A 87 5.84 -0.85 -3.90
C ILE A 87 5.34 -1.18 -2.49
N ASP A 88 4.28 -0.49 -2.09
CA ASP A 88 3.53 -0.73 -0.86
C ASP A 88 2.03 -0.60 -1.13
N SER A 89 1.45 -1.60 -1.81
CA SER A 89 0.10 -1.52 -2.37
C SER A 89 -0.66 -2.84 -2.29
N PRO A 90 -1.94 -2.82 -1.83
CA PRO A 90 -2.83 -3.98 -1.90
C PRO A 90 -3.39 -4.21 -3.33
N GLY A 91 -3.10 -3.32 -4.28
CA GLY A 91 -3.67 -3.34 -5.63
C GLY A 91 -4.73 -2.27 -5.85
N GLY A 92 -5.64 -2.50 -6.79
CA GLY A 92 -6.69 -1.55 -7.15
C GLY A 92 -7.15 -1.75 -8.59
N ASP A 93 -7.33 -0.65 -9.33
CA ASP A 93 -7.85 -0.71 -10.68
C ASP A 93 -6.95 -1.52 -11.64
N ALA A 94 -7.56 -2.49 -12.33
CA ALA A 94 -6.84 -3.44 -13.19
C ALA A 94 -6.22 -2.78 -14.43
N LEU A 95 -6.92 -1.81 -15.05
CA LEU A 95 -6.39 -1.11 -16.23
C LEU A 95 -5.25 -0.17 -15.85
N ALA A 96 -5.39 0.58 -14.75
CA ALA A 96 -4.33 1.40 -14.18
C ALA A 96 -3.05 0.58 -13.92
N SER A 97 -3.23 -0.60 -13.32
CA SER A 97 -2.14 -1.53 -13.04
C SER A 97 -1.46 -2.02 -14.34
N ASP A 98 -2.24 -2.32 -15.38
CA ASP A 98 -1.72 -2.76 -16.67
C ASP A 98 -0.95 -1.65 -17.43
N LEU A 99 -1.50 -0.44 -17.43
CA LEU A 99 -0.85 0.72 -18.05
C LEU A 99 0.51 1.01 -17.38
N MET A 100 0.57 0.93 -16.04
CA MET A 100 1.83 1.07 -15.30
C MET A 100 2.79 -0.08 -15.62
N TRP A 101 2.33 -1.33 -15.66
CA TRP A 101 3.17 -2.48 -16.05
C TRP A 101 3.79 -2.32 -17.43
N ARG A 102 3.02 -1.85 -18.42
CA ARG A 102 3.56 -1.56 -19.76
C ARG A 102 4.70 -0.56 -19.71
N GLU A 103 4.53 0.55 -18.99
CA GLU A 103 5.56 1.59 -18.90
C GLU A 103 6.79 1.12 -18.11
N ILE A 104 6.59 0.31 -17.06
CA ILE A 104 7.69 -0.33 -16.31
C ILE A 104 8.49 -1.27 -17.23
N ARG A 105 7.81 -2.08 -18.06
CA ARG A 105 8.46 -2.96 -19.06
C ARG A 105 9.29 -2.15 -20.06
N LEU A 106 8.72 -1.09 -20.63
CA LEU A 106 9.44 -0.19 -21.56
C LEU A 106 10.65 0.48 -20.90
N LEU A 107 10.53 0.83 -19.61
CA LEU A 107 11.66 1.34 -18.83
C LEU A 107 12.73 0.26 -18.63
N ALA A 108 12.34 -0.96 -18.27
CA ALA A 108 13.23 -2.10 -18.05
C ALA A 108 13.99 -2.52 -19.31
N ASP A 109 13.42 -2.32 -20.49
CA ASP A 109 14.10 -2.56 -21.77
C ASP A 109 15.20 -1.50 -22.05
N SER A 110 15.17 -0.35 -21.36
CA SER A 110 16.13 0.76 -21.56
C SER A 110 17.23 0.86 -20.49
N LYS A 111 16.95 0.44 -19.25
CA LYS A 111 17.88 0.50 -18.11
C LYS A 111 17.46 -0.46 -16.99
N PRO A 112 18.36 -0.80 -16.05
CA PRO A 112 18.03 -1.67 -14.94
C PRO A 112 16.87 -1.15 -14.09
N VAL A 113 15.85 -1.99 -13.90
CA VAL A 113 14.71 -1.72 -13.01
C VAL A 113 14.54 -2.87 -12.02
N VAL A 114 14.47 -2.54 -10.73
CA VAL A 114 14.27 -3.48 -9.63
C VAL A 114 13.00 -3.09 -8.86
N ALA A 115 12.10 -4.04 -8.64
CA ALA A 115 10.99 -3.88 -7.71
C ALA A 115 11.48 -4.17 -6.29
N SER A 116 11.15 -3.29 -5.35
CA SER A 116 11.35 -3.49 -3.92
C SER A 116 9.99 -3.44 -3.24
N MET A 117 9.47 -4.60 -2.87
CA MET A 117 8.22 -4.72 -2.14
C MET A 117 8.46 -4.35 -0.67
N ALA A 118 7.56 -3.54 -0.10
CA ALA A 118 7.54 -3.17 1.30
C ALA A 118 6.61 -4.12 2.08
N ASP A 119 5.64 -3.58 2.82
CA ASP A 119 4.76 -4.39 3.66
C ASP A 119 3.78 -5.20 2.79
N VAL A 120 3.19 -4.56 1.76
CA VAL A 120 2.26 -5.21 0.84
C VAL A 120 2.62 -4.91 -0.63
N ALA A 121 2.60 -5.91 -1.49
CA ALA A 121 2.68 -5.76 -2.94
C ALA A 121 1.86 -6.86 -3.62
N ALA A 122 0.54 -6.78 -3.46
CA ALA A 122 -0.43 -7.77 -3.90
C ALA A 122 -1.30 -7.25 -5.04
N SER A 123 -1.89 -8.16 -5.84
CA SER A 123 -2.80 -7.83 -6.95
C SER A 123 -2.18 -6.80 -7.89
N GLY A 124 -2.78 -5.62 -8.08
CA GLY A 124 -2.19 -4.52 -8.87
C GLY A 124 -0.77 -4.11 -8.46
N GLY A 125 -0.39 -4.25 -7.18
CA GLY A 125 0.98 -4.04 -6.71
C GLY A 125 1.95 -5.11 -7.24
N TYR A 126 1.53 -6.38 -7.26
CA TYR A 126 2.29 -7.45 -7.91
C TYR A 126 2.34 -7.26 -9.42
N TYR A 127 1.25 -6.75 -10.01
CA TYR A 127 1.16 -6.41 -11.42
C TYR A 127 2.23 -5.37 -11.82
N MET A 128 2.49 -4.36 -11.00
CA MET A 128 3.61 -3.44 -11.20
C MET A 128 4.96 -4.14 -11.07
N ALA A 129 5.14 -4.96 -10.02
CA ALA A 129 6.40 -5.64 -9.74
C ALA A 129 6.80 -6.61 -10.86
N MET A 130 5.87 -7.38 -11.42
CA MET A 130 6.15 -8.29 -12.54
C MET A 130 6.51 -7.56 -13.85
N GLY A 131 6.44 -6.22 -13.88
CA GLY A 131 6.99 -5.42 -14.98
C GLY A 131 8.50 -5.20 -14.91
N THR A 132 9.12 -5.40 -13.74
CA THR A 132 10.56 -5.18 -13.52
C THR A 132 11.38 -6.42 -13.89
N GLY A 133 12.70 -6.23 -14.05
CA GLY A 133 13.59 -7.35 -14.35
C GLY A 133 13.95 -8.20 -13.12
N ILE A 134 13.87 -7.62 -11.93
CA ILE A 134 14.11 -8.29 -10.64
C ILE A 134 13.09 -7.81 -9.62
N ILE A 135 12.59 -8.71 -8.78
CA ILE A 135 11.65 -8.46 -7.69
C ILE A 135 12.29 -8.90 -6.36
N VAL A 136 12.34 -7.96 -5.42
CA VAL A 136 12.90 -8.14 -4.08
C VAL A 136 11.79 -7.91 -3.05
N ALA A 137 11.66 -8.78 -2.06
CA ALA A 137 10.68 -8.65 -0.98
C ALA A 137 11.24 -9.12 0.37
N GLU A 138 10.76 -8.57 1.48
CA GLU A 138 11.11 -9.06 2.82
C GLU A 138 10.41 -10.40 3.10
N ASN A 139 10.90 -11.18 4.05
CA ASN A 139 10.30 -12.48 4.40
C ASN A 139 8.80 -12.40 4.70
N LEU A 140 8.36 -11.32 5.35
CA LEU A 140 6.99 -11.12 5.80
C LEU A 140 6.16 -10.22 4.88
N THR A 141 6.73 -9.73 3.78
CA THR A 141 5.96 -8.98 2.77
C THR A 141 4.77 -9.80 2.30
N LEU A 142 3.58 -9.21 2.20
CA LEU A 142 2.41 -9.85 1.60
C LEU A 142 2.36 -9.56 0.10
N THR A 143 2.43 -10.59 -0.73
CA THR A 143 2.46 -10.46 -2.19
C THR A 143 1.62 -11.54 -2.88
N GLY A 144 1.73 -11.65 -4.21
CA GLY A 144 0.86 -12.49 -5.03
C GLY A 144 -0.50 -11.83 -5.19
N SER A 145 -1.56 -12.50 -4.76
CA SER A 145 -2.96 -12.12 -5.04
C SER A 145 -3.19 -11.93 -6.54
N ILE A 146 -2.63 -12.85 -7.34
CA ILE A 146 -2.81 -12.88 -8.79
C ILE A 146 -4.22 -13.39 -9.04
N GLY A 147 -5.15 -12.45 -9.14
CA GLY A 147 -6.58 -12.69 -9.16
C GLY A 147 -7.33 -11.43 -9.57
N VAL A 148 -8.61 -11.60 -9.96
CA VAL A 148 -9.50 -10.49 -10.32
C VAL A 148 -10.81 -10.67 -9.57
N VAL A 149 -11.30 -9.57 -8.99
CA VAL A 149 -12.62 -9.48 -8.38
C VAL A 149 -13.39 -8.34 -9.04
N THR A 150 -14.66 -8.57 -9.35
CA THR A 150 -15.58 -7.56 -9.88
C THR A 150 -16.97 -7.80 -9.30
N GLY A 151 -17.78 -6.75 -9.23
CA GLY A 151 -19.14 -6.84 -8.71
C GLY A 151 -19.87 -5.51 -8.80
N LYS A 152 -21.17 -5.54 -8.48
CA LYS A 152 -21.98 -4.34 -8.26
C LYS A 152 -22.75 -4.48 -6.96
N PHE A 153 -23.12 -3.36 -6.36
CA PHE A 153 -24.07 -3.35 -5.26
C PHE A 153 -25.48 -3.65 -5.77
N ASN A 154 -26.23 -4.44 -5.00
CA ASN A 154 -27.67 -4.60 -5.18
C ASN A 154 -28.37 -3.98 -3.97
N LEU A 155 -28.93 -2.79 -4.19
CA LEU A 155 -29.59 -1.95 -3.21
C LEU A 155 -31.11 -2.10 -3.23
N GLY A 156 -31.67 -3.04 -3.99
CA GLY A 156 -33.13 -3.18 -4.14
C GLY A 156 -33.88 -3.27 -2.80
N LYS A 157 -33.41 -4.12 -1.88
CA LYS A 157 -34.00 -4.25 -0.53
C LYS A 157 -33.84 -2.98 0.31
N LEU A 158 -32.75 -2.25 0.14
CA LEU A 158 -32.53 -0.99 0.85
C LEU A 158 -33.54 0.06 0.35
N TYR A 159 -33.69 0.18 -0.97
CA TYR A 159 -34.61 1.10 -1.62
C TYR A 159 -36.06 0.84 -1.22
N GLU A 160 -36.48 -0.42 -1.19
CA GLU A 160 -37.80 -0.83 -0.69
C GLU A 160 -38.03 -0.37 0.76
N LYS A 161 -37.06 -0.61 1.64
CA LYS A 161 -37.16 -0.26 3.07
C LYS A 161 -37.31 1.24 3.32
N ILE A 162 -36.70 2.08 2.48
CA ILE A 162 -36.73 3.54 2.64
C ILE A 162 -37.77 4.23 1.74
N GLY A 163 -38.56 3.46 0.99
CA GLY A 163 -39.54 3.99 0.04
C GLY A 163 -38.91 4.77 -1.13
N PHE A 164 -37.64 4.50 -1.46
CA PHE A 164 -36.95 5.16 -2.57
C PHE A 164 -37.20 4.41 -3.88
N ASN A 165 -37.85 5.08 -4.84
CA ASN A 165 -38.12 4.52 -6.15
C ASN A 165 -37.16 5.10 -7.20
N LYS A 166 -36.42 4.21 -7.87
CA LYS A 166 -35.49 4.57 -8.96
C LYS A 166 -36.03 4.07 -10.28
N GLU A 167 -36.49 4.98 -11.12
CA GLU A 167 -36.84 4.69 -12.52
C GLU A 167 -35.63 4.92 -13.42
N ILE A 168 -35.43 4.03 -14.40
CA ILE A 168 -34.34 4.13 -15.37
C ILE A 168 -34.95 4.09 -16.77
N ILE A 169 -34.70 5.15 -17.55
CA ILE A 169 -35.00 5.19 -18.97
C ILE A 169 -33.67 4.98 -19.70
N SER A 170 -33.56 3.88 -20.43
CA SER A 170 -32.31 3.50 -21.11
C SER A 170 -32.58 3.00 -22.53
N ARG A 171 -31.56 3.08 -23.39
CA ARG A 171 -31.59 2.52 -24.75
C ARG A 171 -30.38 1.63 -24.97
N GLY A 172 -30.64 0.37 -25.31
CA GLY A 172 -29.61 -0.63 -25.60
C GLY A 172 -29.56 -1.74 -24.56
N ARG A 173 -29.27 -2.97 -25.02
CA ARG A 173 -29.37 -4.19 -24.21
C ARG A 173 -28.55 -4.17 -22.92
N TYR A 174 -27.40 -3.49 -22.89
CA TYR A 174 -26.51 -3.44 -21.72
C TYR A 174 -26.37 -2.03 -21.13
N ALA A 175 -27.25 -1.09 -21.48
CA ALA A 175 -27.17 0.31 -21.02
C ALA A 175 -27.34 0.45 -19.49
N GLU A 176 -28.02 -0.50 -18.87
CA GLU A 176 -28.30 -0.50 -17.42
C GLU A 176 -27.26 -1.22 -16.58
N LEU A 177 -26.23 -1.79 -17.21
CA LEU A 177 -25.36 -2.79 -16.61
C LEU A 177 -24.71 -2.32 -15.30
N THR A 178 -24.30 -1.04 -15.26
CA THR A 178 -23.76 -0.37 -14.07
C THR A 178 -24.73 0.60 -13.39
N ALA A 179 -25.83 0.97 -14.05
CA ALA A 179 -26.79 1.95 -13.54
C ALA A 179 -27.93 1.31 -12.71
N ALA A 180 -28.28 0.06 -13.01
CA ALA A 180 -29.35 -0.67 -12.33
C ALA A 180 -28.85 -1.34 -11.04
N GLU A 181 -28.66 -0.55 -9.99
CA GLU A 181 -28.29 -1.02 -8.65
C GLU A 181 -29.48 -1.50 -7.82
N GLN A 182 -30.72 -1.25 -8.26
CA GLN A 182 -31.95 -1.69 -7.59
C GLN A 182 -32.31 -3.17 -7.83
N ARG A 183 -31.58 -3.88 -8.70
CA ARG A 183 -31.84 -5.28 -9.06
C ARG A 183 -30.54 -6.07 -9.28
N PRO A 184 -30.57 -7.41 -9.20
CA PRO A 184 -29.44 -8.23 -9.61
C PRO A 184 -29.11 -8.05 -11.11
N PHE A 185 -27.98 -8.59 -11.54
CA PHE A 185 -27.71 -8.75 -12.97
C PHE A 185 -28.77 -9.64 -13.63
N ARG A 186 -29.18 -9.29 -14.84
CA ARG A 186 -29.86 -10.25 -15.72
C ARG A 186 -28.89 -11.39 -16.10
N PRO A 187 -29.39 -12.57 -16.51
CA PRO A 187 -28.51 -13.67 -16.88
C PRO A 187 -27.44 -13.32 -17.94
N ASP A 188 -27.81 -12.54 -18.94
CA ASP A 188 -26.89 -12.09 -20.01
C ASP A 188 -25.87 -11.04 -19.53
N GLU A 189 -26.28 -10.13 -18.65
CA GLU A 189 -25.40 -9.19 -17.96
C GLU A 189 -24.37 -9.92 -17.08
N ALA A 190 -24.81 -10.95 -16.34
CA ALA A 190 -23.97 -11.74 -15.45
C ALA A 190 -22.91 -12.54 -16.25
N GLU A 191 -23.33 -13.17 -17.36
CA GLU A 191 -22.41 -13.89 -18.25
C GLU A 191 -21.35 -12.94 -18.84
N LEU A 192 -21.77 -11.74 -19.28
CA LEU A 192 -20.85 -10.72 -19.80
C LEU A 192 -19.81 -10.30 -18.74
N PHE A 193 -20.25 -10.07 -17.50
CA PHE A 193 -19.35 -9.72 -16.39
C PHE A 193 -18.39 -10.86 -16.05
N ALA A 194 -18.88 -12.10 -15.97
CA ALA A 194 -18.07 -13.27 -15.70
C ALA A 194 -16.99 -13.46 -16.78
N LYS A 195 -17.37 -13.34 -18.05
CA LYS A 195 -16.43 -13.43 -19.18
C LYS A 195 -15.39 -12.32 -19.14
N SER A 196 -15.78 -11.09 -18.80
CA SER A 196 -14.84 -9.98 -18.62
C SER A 196 -13.83 -10.25 -17.50
N ALA A 197 -14.30 -10.72 -16.34
CA ALA A 197 -13.45 -11.10 -15.21
C ALA A 197 -12.48 -12.23 -15.59
N GLN A 198 -12.96 -13.27 -16.27
CA GLN A 198 -12.14 -14.39 -16.73
C GLN A 198 -11.06 -13.95 -17.72
N ASN A 199 -11.39 -13.04 -18.64
CA ASN A 199 -10.43 -12.47 -19.57
C ASN A 199 -9.35 -11.65 -18.86
N ALA A 200 -9.74 -10.80 -17.90
CA ALA A 200 -8.80 -10.03 -17.09
C ALA A 200 -7.89 -10.93 -16.25
N TYR A 201 -8.44 -11.98 -15.63
CA TYR A 201 -7.66 -12.98 -14.88
C TYR A 201 -6.65 -13.70 -15.78
N LYS A 202 -7.09 -14.19 -16.94
CA LYS A 202 -6.22 -14.83 -17.92
C LYS A 202 -5.05 -13.92 -18.32
N GLN A 203 -5.32 -12.65 -18.62
CA GLN A 203 -4.27 -11.70 -18.99
C GLN A 203 -3.27 -11.47 -17.84
N PHE A 204 -3.76 -11.33 -16.61
CA PHE A 204 -2.88 -11.14 -15.45
C PHE A 204 -2.00 -12.38 -15.23
N ARG A 205 -2.61 -13.56 -15.14
CA ARG A 205 -1.90 -14.83 -14.96
C ARG A 205 -0.87 -15.06 -16.07
N ASP A 206 -1.25 -14.88 -17.34
CA ASP A 206 -0.36 -15.13 -18.47
C ASP A 206 0.83 -14.15 -18.49
N LYS A 207 0.62 -12.87 -18.13
CA LYS A 207 1.72 -11.90 -17.97
C LYS A 207 2.62 -12.22 -16.78
N ALA A 208 2.06 -12.68 -15.67
CA ALA A 208 2.83 -13.13 -14.53
C ALA A 208 3.69 -14.35 -14.89
N ALA A 209 3.10 -15.34 -15.58
CA ALA A 209 3.81 -16.51 -16.09
C ALA A 209 4.97 -16.11 -17.02
N PHE A 210 4.71 -15.21 -17.97
CA PHE A 210 5.72 -14.65 -18.86
C PHE A 210 6.86 -13.96 -18.08
N SER A 211 6.53 -13.06 -17.16
CA SER A 211 7.52 -12.32 -16.35
C SER A 211 8.40 -13.25 -15.52
N ARG A 212 7.82 -14.30 -14.95
CA ARG A 212 8.53 -15.26 -14.10
C ARG A 212 9.16 -16.41 -14.88
N SER A 213 9.14 -16.36 -16.23
CA SER A 213 9.65 -17.42 -17.11
C SER A 213 9.10 -18.81 -16.72
N MET A 214 7.82 -18.86 -16.37
CA MET A 214 7.14 -20.03 -15.83
C MET A 214 6.00 -20.45 -16.76
N HIS A 215 5.73 -21.76 -16.85
CA HIS A 215 4.58 -22.25 -17.62
C HIS A 215 3.28 -21.75 -17.00
N VAL A 216 2.27 -21.46 -17.83
CA VAL A 216 0.98 -20.93 -17.38
C VAL A 216 0.30 -21.84 -16.35
N ASP A 217 0.38 -23.17 -16.53
CA ASP A 217 -0.20 -24.13 -15.58
C ASP A 217 0.46 -24.05 -14.19
N LYS A 218 1.78 -23.85 -14.13
CA LYS A 218 2.46 -23.64 -12.84
C LYS A 218 2.09 -22.29 -12.22
N MET A 219 1.88 -21.27 -13.04
CA MET A 219 1.40 -19.98 -12.54
C MET A 219 -0.01 -20.10 -11.96
N GLU A 220 -0.90 -20.89 -12.59
CA GLU A 220 -2.24 -21.17 -12.10
C GLU A 220 -2.21 -21.74 -10.67
N GLU A 221 -1.29 -22.68 -10.37
CA GLU A 221 -1.14 -23.30 -9.04
C GLU A 221 -0.81 -22.28 -7.93
N VAL A 222 -0.14 -21.18 -8.26
CA VAL A 222 0.29 -20.15 -7.31
C VAL A 222 -0.54 -18.86 -7.40
N ALA A 223 -1.45 -18.77 -8.38
CA ALA A 223 -2.36 -17.66 -8.59
C ALA A 223 -3.69 -17.89 -7.85
N GLN A 224 -4.82 -17.64 -8.53
CA GLN A 224 -6.19 -17.82 -8.01
C GLN A 224 -6.50 -16.91 -6.81
N GLY A 225 -5.93 -15.71 -6.80
CA GLY A 225 -6.10 -14.73 -5.72
C GLY A 225 -5.39 -15.10 -4.41
N ARG A 226 -4.55 -16.15 -4.38
CA ARG A 226 -3.81 -16.54 -3.18
C ARG A 226 -2.77 -15.48 -2.81
N VAL A 227 -2.74 -15.12 -1.53
CA VAL A 227 -1.72 -14.24 -0.95
C VAL A 227 -0.58 -15.10 -0.42
N TRP A 228 0.65 -14.65 -0.64
CA TRP A 228 1.86 -15.32 -0.19
C TRP A 228 2.70 -14.38 0.66
N THR A 229 3.37 -14.92 1.68
CA THR A 229 4.48 -14.21 2.32
C THR A 229 5.65 -14.09 1.34
N GLY A 230 6.57 -13.15 1.53
CA GLY A 230 7.74 -13.01 0.66
C GLY A 230 8.60 -14.26 0.65
N ASN A 231 8.73 -14.95 1.80
CA ASN A 231 9.42 -16.22 1.89
C ASN A 231 8.74 -17.32 1.04
N ASP A 232 7.41 -17.46 1.15
CA ASP A 232 6.66 -18.43 0.33
C ASP A 232 6.71 -18.06 -1.15
N ALA A 233 6.60 -16.77 -1.47
CA ALA A 233 6.68 -16.24 -2.83
C ALA A 233 8.04 -16.56 -3.47
N ALA A 234 9.14 -16.49 -2.71
CA ALA A 234 10.46 -16.88 -3.20
C ALA A 234 10.51 -18.37 -3.54
N SER A 235 10.02 -19.24 -2.65
CA SER A 235 9.98 -20.69 -2.88
C SER A 235 9.14 -21.09 -4.10
N ARG A 236 8.17 -20.24 -4.46
CA ARG A 236 7.23 -20.42 -5.59
C ARG A 236 7.67 -19.73 -6.87
N GLY A 237 8.82 -19.05 -6.86
CA GLY A 237 9.34 -18.32 -8.01
C GLY A 237 8.59 -17.03 -8.35
N LEU A 238 7.77 -16.50 -7.44
CA LEU A 238 7.03 -15.24 -7.63
C LEU A 238 7.92 -14.00 -7.41
N ILE A 239 9.04 -14.14 -6.70
CA ILE A 239 10.06 -13.11 -6.51
C ILE A 239 11.46 -13.70 -6.76
N ASP A 240 12.48 -12.84 -6.86
CA ASP A 240 13.85 -13.25 -7.18
C ASP A 240 14.78 -13.29 -5.97
N ALA A 241 14.53 -12.45 -4.96
CA ALA A 241 15.38 -12.40 -3.77
C ALA A 241 14.63 -11.91 -2.53
N ILE A 242 15.05 -12.46 -1.38
CA ILE A 242 14.65 -11.97 -0.07
C ILE A 242 15.51 -10.76 0.33
N GLY A 243 14.86 -9.72 0.83
CA GLY A 243 15.46 -8.53 1.43
C GLY A 243 14.65 -7.26 1.19
N GLY A 244 15.15 -6.14 1.70
CA GLY A 244 14.50 -4.83 1.56
C GLY A 244 15.13 -3.91 0.52
N LEU A 245 14.94 -2.60 0.75
CA LEU A 245 15.46 -1.54 -0.13
C LEU A 245 16.98 -1.63 -0.32
N SER A 246 17.74 -1.93 0.74
CA SER A 246 19.20 -2.06 0.66
C SER A 246 19.63 -3.15 -0.31
N ARG A 247 18.90 -4.29 -0.33
CA ARG A 247 19.17 -5.39 -1.28
C ARG A 247 18.80 -4.98 -2.71
N ALA A 248 17.68 -4.28 -2.89
CA ALA A 248 17.29 -3.73 -4.18
C ALA A 248 18.33 -2.72 -4.72
N VAL A 249 18.91 -1.87 -3.86
CA VAL A 249 19.99 -0.94 -4.24
C VAL A 249 21.25 -1.69 -4.65
N ALA A 250 21.67 -2.71 -3.91
CA ALA A 250 22.84 -3.52 -4.27
C ALA A 250 22.67 -4.19 -5.64
N ILE A 251 21.49 -4.76 -5.91
CA ILE A 251 21.15 -5.37 -7.19
C ILE A 251 21.10 -4.31 -8.32
N ALA A 252 20.50 -3.15 -8.05
CA ALA A 252 20.43 -2.05 -9.02
C ALA A 252 21.84 -1.56 -9.40
N LYS A 253 22.74 -1.42 -8.42
CA LYS A 253 24.16 -1.10 -8.65
C LYS A 253 24.85 -2.15 -9.50
N GLN A 254 24.66 -3.43 -9.16
CA GLN A 254 25.24 -4.55 -9.91
C GLN A 254 24.79 -4.53 -11.38
N LYS A 255 23.49 -4.38 -11.63
CA LYS A 255 22.93 -4.34 -12.99
C LYS A 255 23.33 -3.09 -13.77
N ALA A 256 23.65 -1.99 -13.08
CA ALA A 256 24.15 -0.76 -13.68
C ALA A 256 25.68 -0.68 -13.81
N ASN A 257 26.40 -1.77 -13.48
CA ASN A 257 27.86 -1.82 -13.46
C ASN A 257 28.50 -0.77 -12.53
N ILE A 258 27.86 -0.48 -11.39
CA ILE A 258 28.39 0.40 -10.34
C ILE A 258 29.04 -0.49 -9.26
N PRO A 259 30.31 -0.23 -8.87
CA PRO A 259 30.99 -0.95 -7.80
C PRO A 259 30.19 -0.95 -6.48
N GLN A 260 30.20 -2.07 -5.74
CA GLN A 260 29.34 -2.24 -4.55
C GLN A 260 29.76 -1.38 -3.36
N ASP A 261 31.03 -0.98 -3.29
CA ASP A 261 31.60 -0.03 -2.34
C ASP A 261 31.38 1.44 -2.73
N GLN A 262 31.11 1.72 -4.02
CA GLN A 262 30.87 3.10 -4.48
C GLN A 262 29.53 3.66 -3.99
N GLU A 263 29.55 4.84 -3.38
CA GLU A 263 28.32 5.49 -2.93
C GLU A 263 27.50 6.07 -4.12
N VAL A 264 26.17 6.03 -3.99
CA VAL A 264 25.22 6.49 -5.01
C VAL A 264 24.16 7.39 -4.39
N THR A 265 23.62 8.32 -5.18
CA THR A 265 22.49 9.14 -4.72
C THR A 265 21.18 8.49 -5.07
N LEU A 266 20.39 8.17 -4.04
CA LEU A 266 18.99 7.78 -4.22
C LEU A 266 18.15 9.04 -4.39
N VAL A 267 17.51 9.19 -5.54
CA VAL A 267 16.65 10.33 -5.86
C VAL A 267 15.20 9.89 -5.80
N GLU A 268 14.48 10.32 -4.77
CA GLU A 268 13.06 10.03 -4.63
C GLU A 268 12.21 10.98 -5.47
N LEU A 269 11.46 10.43 -6.42
CA LEU A 269 10.61 11.19 -7.36
C LEU A 269 9.16 11.30 -6.89
N VAL A 270 8.79 10.51 -5.90
CA VAL A 270 7.52 10.58 -5.19
C VAL A 270 7.88 10.73 -3.73
N LYS A 271 7.75 11.95 -3.19
CA LYS A 271 7.76 12.12 -1.75
C LYS A 271 6.33 11.89 -1.27
N PRO A 272 6.07 10.87 -0.44
CA PRO A 272 4.86 10.89 0.36
C PRO A 272 4.96 12.15 1.21
N SER A 273 3.98 13.03 1.08
CA SER A 273 3.75 14.08 2.07
C SER A 273 2.63 13.53 2.94
N PRO A 274 2.90 12.62 3.90
CA PRO A 274 1.82 12.12 4.72
C PRO A 274 1.25 13.29 5.50
N SER A 275 -0.03 13.57 5.27
CA SER A 275 -0.74 14.49 6.13
C SER A 275 -0.86 13.83 7.53
N LEU A 276 -0.82 14.60 8.62
CA LEU A 276 -1.01 14.05 9.99
C LEU A 276 -2.23 13.09 10.11
N PRO A 277 -3.36 13.32 9.40
CA PRO A 277 -4.47 12.37 9.32
C PRO A 277 -4.12 11.00 8.74
N GLU A 278 -3.12 10.87 7.86
CA GLU A 278 -2.70 9.58 7.27
C GLU A 278 -1.91 8.70 8.26
N ILE A 279 -1.16 9.31 9.18
CA ILE A 279 -0.51 8.59 10.28
C ILE A 279 -1.58 8.00 11.21
N LEU A 280 -2.65 8.75 11.46
CA LEU A 280 -3.75 8.34 12.33
C LEU A 280 -4.67 7.29 11.66
N THR A 281 -4.93 7.42 10.36
CA THR A 281 -5.78 6.47 9.61
C THR A 281 -5.06 5.19 9.20
N GLY A 282 -3.74 5.23 8.98
CA GLY A 282 -2.91 4.04 8.74
C GLY A 282 -2.91 3.04 9.90
N ILE A 283 -3.09 3.53 11.14
CA ILE A 283 -3.26 2.71 12.34
C ILE A 283 -4.68 2.12 12.40
N GLY A 284 -5.69 2.82 11.84
CA GLY A 284 -7.10 2.45 11.90
C GLY A 284 -7.56 1.32 10.96
N ASN A 285 -6.78 0.96 9.93
CA ASN A 285 -7.12 -0.13 9.00
C ASN A 285 -6.71 -1.53 9.50
N SER A 286 -6.05 -1.60 10.66
CA SER A 286 -5.85 -2.86 11.39
C SER A 286 -7.08 -3.10 12.25
N LEU A 287 -8.08 -3.76 11.67
CA LEU A 287 -9.37 -4.03 12.31
C LEU A 287 -9.19 -4.76 13.66
N VAL A 288 -9.48 -4.03 14.75
CA VAL A 288 -10.14 -4.40 16.01
C VAL A 288 -9.66 -3.42 17.11
N GLY A 289 -10.52 -2.46 17.51
CA GLY A 289 -10.33 -1.74 18.78
C GLY A 289 -10.18 -0.22 18.75
N ALA A 290 -10.80 0.50 17.81
CA ALA A 290 -10.79 1.98 17.80
C ALA A 290 -11.25 2.62 19.12
N ASP A 291 -12.18 1.98 19.86
CA ASP A 291 -12.69 2.51 21.14
C ASP A 291 -11.76 2.31 22.34
N ARG A 292 -10.75 1.42 22.25
CA ARG A 292 -9.78 1.22 23.35
C ARG A 292 -8.58 2.16 23.25
N ILE A 293 -8.17 2.52 22.03
CA ILE A 293 -6.94 3.29 21.80
C ILE A 293 -7.16 4.80 22.01
N LEU A 294 -8.38 5.32 21.76
CA LEU A 294 -8.69 6.71 22.10
C LEU A 294 -8.71 6.95 23.63
N LYS A 295 -9.08 5.92 24.41
CA LYS A 295 -8.98 5.94 25.88
C LYS A 295 -7.52 5.89 26.35
N GLN A 296 -6.66 5.13 25.66
CA GLN A 296 -5.23 5.07 25.96
C GLN A 296 -4.49 6.38 25.61
N LEU A 297 -4.95 7.10 24.59
CA LEU A 297 -4.42 8.44 24.22
C LEU A 297 -4.81 9.55 25.21
N LEU A 298 -5.88 9.38 26.00
CA LEU A 298 -6.23 10.31 27.07
C LEU A 298 -5.42 10.08 28.35
N ASP A 299 -4.93 8.85 28.57
CA ASP A 299 -4.00 8.56 29.67
C ASP A 299 -2.55 8.99 29.34
N GLU A 300 -2.13 9.02 28.07
CA GLU A 300 -0.77 9.45 27.67
C GLU A 300 -0.55 10.98 27.66
N LEU A 301 -1.58 11.78 27.97
CA LEU A 301 -1.43 13.22 28.27
C LEU A 301 -1.31 13.51 29.77
N ALA A 302 -1.28 12.48 30.63
CA ALA A 302 -1.00 12.60 32.05
C ALA A 302 0.31 11.88 32.40
N VAL A 303 1.33 12.66 32.78
CA VAL A 303 2.57 12.17 33.36
C VAL A 303 2.30 11.57 34.74
N SER A 304 2.55 10.27 34.97
CA SER A 304 3.42 9.73 36.05
C SER A 304 3.36 8.20 36.19
N ASP A 305 4.56 7.60 36.30
CA ASP A 305 4.96 6.35 36.95
C ASP A 305 4.35 4.98 36.56
N GLY A 306 5.25 4.10 36.08
CA GLY A 306 5.22 2.66 36.37
C GLY A 306 4.85 1.74 35.21
N ILE A 307 5.86 1.13 34.58
CA ILE A 307 5.70 -0.02 33.67
C ILE A 307 5.57 -1.30 34.48
N GLN A 308 4.57 -2.15 34.18
CA GLN A 308 4.78 -3.60 34.14
C GLN A 308 3.72 -4.31 33.28
N ALA A 309 4.16 -4.94 32.18
CA ALA A 309 3.37 -5.92 31.44
C ALA A 309 3.82 -7.33 31.86
N ARG A 310 2.86 -8.17 32.28
CA ARG A 310 2.95 -9.63 32.21
C ARG A 310 1.67 -10.16 31.57
N MET A 311 1.86 -11.07 30.61
CA MET A 311 0.80 -11.83 29.94
C MET A 311 0.42 -13.05 30.79
N ASP A 312 -0.88 -13.30 30.94
CA ASP A 312 -1.53 -14.59 30.65
C ASP A 312 -3.07 -14.48 30.75
N GLY A 313 -3.78 -15.09 29.79
CA GLY A 313 -5.19 -15.50 29.88
C GLY A 313 -6.26 -14.41 29.99
N ILE A 314 -6.84 -13.97 28.87
CA ILE A 314 -7.99 -13.04 28.88
C ILE A 314 -9.31 -13.82 29.06
N MET A 315 -9.91 -13.69 30.24
CA MET A 315 -11.35 -13.77 30.48
C MET A 315 -11.84 -12.37 30.88
N PHE A 316 -12.77 -11.78 30.12
CA PHE A 316 -13.35 -10.48 30.47
C PHE A 316 -14.42 -10.65 31.54
N GLN A 317 -14.16 -10.16 32.74
CA GLN A 317 -15.20 -9.93 33.75
C GLN A 317 -15.57 -8.44 33.79
N LYS A 318 -16.88 -8.19 33.77
CA LYS A 318 -17.53 -6.87 33.72
C LYS A 318 -17.45 -6.23 35.13
N LEU A 319 -17.00 -4.99 35.23
CA LEU A 319 -17.10 -4.20 36.46
C LEU A 319 -18.26 -3.21 36.34
N GLU A 320 -19.25 -3.39 37.21
CA GLU A 320 -20.32 -2.44 37.52
C GLU A 320 -19.78 -1.33 38.43
N GLY A 321 -20.37 -0.13 38.30
CA GLY A 321 -20.23 0.95 39.28
C GLY A 321 -19.27 2.07 38.87
N ALA A 322 -19.75 2.99 38.04
CA ALA A 322 -19.28 4.37 38.05
C ALA A 322 -20.44 5.28 37.63
N ASP A 323 -20.87 6.11 38.57
CA ASP A 323 -21.90 7.13 38.39
C ASP A 323 -21.27 8.32 37.64
N TYR A 324 -21.73 8.60 36.42
CA TYR A 324 -21.29 9.73 35.60
C TYR A 324 -22.51 10.56 35.23
N SER A 325 -22.82 11.55 36.06
CA SER A 325 -23.80 12.60 35.77
C SER A 325 -23.19 13.61 34.78
N SER A 326 -23.26 13.26 33.48
CA SER A 326 -23.00 14.19 32.38
C SER A 326 -24.32 14.57 31.69
N PRO A 327 -24.68 15.86 31.59
CA PRO A 327 -25.91 16.33 30.92
C PRO A 327 -26.04 15.87 29.45
N ILE A 328 -24.91 15.53 28.81
CA ILE A 328 -24.85 15.07 27.42
C ILE A 328 -25.29 13.60 27.31
N LEU A 329 -25.05 12.79 28.34
CA LEU A 329 -25.50 11.39 28.38
C LEU A 329 -27.02 11.27 28.62
N THR A 330 -27.62 12.23 29.32
CA THR A 330 -29.08 12.29 29.50
C THR A 330 -29.79 12.56 28.16
N MET A 331 -29.25 13.48 27.35
CA MET A 331 -29.76 13.74 25.99
C MET A 331 -29.63 12.54 25.04
N LEU A 332 -28.54 11.77 25.14
CA LEU A 332 -28.34 10.55 24.35
C LEU A 332 -29.27 9.41 24.80
N LYS A 333 -29.60 9.34 26.09
CA LYS A 333 -30.52 8.34 26.65
C LYS A 333 -31.96 8.60 26.22
N ASP A 334 -32.38 9.87 26.16
CA ASP A 334 -33.72 10.25 25.67
C ASP A 334 -33.87 10.04 24.16
N TYR A 335 -32.78 10.22 23.39
CA TYR A 335 -32.78 9.96 21.95
C TYR A 335 -32.82 8.46 21.60
N LEU A 336 -32.21 7.62 22.44
CA LEU A 336 -32.16 6.16 22.24
C LEU A 336 -33.32 5.39 22.92
N GLY A 337 -34.10 6.05 23.77
CA GLY A 337 -35.30 5.48 24.41
C GLY A 337 -36.60 5.67 23.62
N SER A 338 -36.53 6.25 22.41
CA SER A 338 -37.69 6.63 21.59
C SER A 338 -37.94 5.70 20.39
N PHE A 339 -37.56 4.42 20.48
CA PHE A 339 -37.98 3.35 19.56
C PHE A 339 -38.26 2.05 20.31
#